data_AF-A0A3M1LE79-F1
#
_entry.id   AF-A0A3M1LE79-F1
#
_cell.length_a   1.000
_cell.length_b   1.000
_cell.length_c   1.000
_cell.angle_alpha   90.00
_cell.angle_beta   90.00
_cell.angle_gamma   90.00
#
_symmetry.space_group_name_H-M   'P 1'
#
loop_
_entity.id
_entity.type
_entity.pdbx_description
1 polymer ?
#
loop_
_entity_poly.entity_id
_entity_poly.type
_entity_poly.pdbx_seq_one_letter_code
_entity_poly.pdbx_strand_id
1 'polypeptide(L)' 'MKKGVLREIISKAIYADNPSLYKVGFRDLDQIKELPLLEFIKESDNFNLIPITRIIYIKKGDEVLYYKSKR' A
#
# COMPACT_ATOMS: atom_id res chain seq x y z
N MET A 1 -5.36 -5.84 -13.94
CA MET A 1 -4.88 -6.26 -12.60
C MET A 1 -5.97 -5.97 -11.56
N LYS A 2 -6.36 -6.95 -10.74
CA LYS A 2 -7.60 -6.93 -9.95
C LYS A 2 -7.46 -6.03 -8.71
N LYS A 3 -8.27 -4.95 -8.62
CA LYS A 3 -8.39 -4.08 -7.43
C LYS A 3 -8.65 -4.84 -6.12
N GLY A 4 -9.16 -6.07 -6.20
CA GLY A 4 -9.43 -6.94 -5.06
C GLY A 4 -8.18 -7.37 -4.28
N VAL A 5 -7.07 -7.67 -4.97
CA VAL A 5 -5.85 -8.18 -4.31
C VAL A 5 -5.25 -7.14 -3.36
N LEU A 6 -5.24 -5.87 -3.76
CA LEU A 6 -4.68 -4.82 -2.90
C LEU A 6 -5.51 -4.61 -1.62
N ARG A 7 -6.84 -4.61 -1.77
CA ARG A 7 -7.75 -4.50 -0.62
C ARG A 7 -7.61 -5.69 0.32
N GLU A 8 -7.40 -6.88 -0.22
CA GLU A 8 -7.18 -8.09 0.57
C GLU A 8 -5.87 -8.04 1.35
N ILE A 9 -4.76 -7.62 0.72
CA ILE A 9 -3.46 -7.45 1.40
C ILE A 9 -3.58 -6.42 2.53
N ILE A 10 -4.20 -5.27 2.26
CA ILE A 10 -4.38 -4.20 3.25
C ILE A 10 -5.27 -4.68 4.40
N SER A 11 -6.39 -5.34 4.10
CA SER A 11 -7.29 -5.91 5.11
C SER A 11 -6.56 -6.91 5.99
N LYS A 12 -5.82 -7.85 5.39
CA LYS A 12 -5.02 -8.83 6.12
C LYS A 12 -3.97 -8.15 7.01
N ALA A 13 -3.29 -7.14 6.50
CA ALA A 13 -2.27 -6.40 7.24
C ALA A 13 -2.83 -5.65 8.46
N ILE A 14 -4.05 -5.11 8.38
CA ILE A 14 -4.70 -4.35 9.45
C ILE A 14 -5.34 -5.26 10.49
N TYR A 15 -6.08 -6.28 10.05
CA TYR A 15 -6.97 -7.05 10.92
C TYR A 15 -6.43 -8.43 11.32
N ALA A 16 -5.48 -8.99 10.57
CA ALA A 16 -5.03 -10.37 10.75
C ALA A 16 -3.50 -10.51 10.91
N ASP A 17 -2.75 -9.42 10.81
CA ASP A 17 -1.29 -9.40 10.90
C ASP A 17 -0.84 -8.12 11.64
N ASN A 18 0.48 -7.92 11.78
CA ASN A 18 1.02 -6.71 12.37
C ASN A 18 1.25 -5.64 11.28
N PRO A 19 0.45 -4.57 11.22
CA PRO A 19 0.55 -3.56 10.16
C PRO A 19 1.86 -2.75 10.23
N SER A 20 2.57 -2.78 11.36
CA SER A 20 3.88 -2.11 11.51
C SER A 20 4.99 -2.78 10.68
N LEU A 21 4.78 -4.04 10.26
CA LEU A 21 5.71 -4.76 9.39
C LEU A 21 5.55 -4.40 7.90
N TYR A 22 4.48 -3.67 7.57
CA TYR A 22 4.10 -3.38 6.19
C TYR A 22 4.53 -1.97 5.80
N LYS A 23 5.04 -1.84 4.57
CA LYS A 23 5.34 -0.56 3.93
C LYS A 23 4.66 -0.47 2.59
N VAL A 24 4.21 0.73 2.25
CA VAL A 24 3.50 1.06 1.02
C VAL A 24 4.34 2.02 0.22
N GLY A 25 4.70 1.61 -0.98
CA GLY A 25 5.28 2.47 -2.01
C GLY A 25 4.18 3.04 -2.88
N PHE A 26 4.03 4.36 -2.94
CA PHE A 26 3.01 5.02 -3.74
C PHE A 26 3.59 6.18 -4.55
N ARG A 27 2.92 6.50 -5.66
CA ARG A 27 3.27 7.68 -6.45
C ARG A 27 2.64 8.92 -5.84
N ASP A 28 3.50 9.85 -5.43
CA ASP A 28 3.14 11.19 -4.99
C ASP A 28 3.73 12.21 -5.96
N LEU A 29 2.87 12.95 -6.66
CA LEU A 29 3.26 13.81 -7.78
C LEU A 29 4.12 13.02 -8.80
N ASP A 30 5.41 13.34 -8.89
CA ASP A 30 6.41 12.70 -9.77
C ASP A 30 7.41 11.80 -9.03
N GLN A 31 7.24 11.58 -7.73
CA GLN A 31 8.13 10.76 -6.92
C GLN A 31 7.43 9.52 -6.36
N ILE A 32 8.20 8.46 -6.11
CA ILE A 32 7.72 7.29 -5.38
C ILE A 32 8.14 7.49 -3.92
N LYS A 33 7.15 7.65 -3.04
CA LYS A 33 7.36 7.69 -1.59
C LYS A 33 7.08 6.32 -0.99
N GLU A 34 7.80 6.00 0.07
CA GLU A 34 7.59 4.80 0.88
C GLU A 34 7.28 5.22 2.31
N LEU A 35 6.18 4.71 2.86
CA LEU A 35 5.78 4.93 4.25
C LEU A 35 5.27 3.62 4.88
N PRO A 36 5.30 3.50 6.23
CA PRO A 36 4.57 2.45 6.91
C PRO A 36 3.08 2.44 6.52
N LEU A 37 2.47 1.25 6.47
CA LEU A 37 1.06 1.11 6.04
C LEU A 37 0.11 1.97 6.86
N LEU A 38 0.29 2.02 8.19
CA LEU A 38 -0.56 2.82 9.07
C LEU A 38 -0.41 4.32 8.83
N GLU A 39 0.81 4.79 8.56
CA GLU A 39 1.06 6.19 8.22
C GLU A 39 0.43 6.54 6.88
N PHE A 40 0.58 5.66 5.89
CA PHE A 40 -0.07 5.83 4.59
C PHE A 40 -1.60 5.93 4.70
N ILE A 41 -2.25 5.10 5.53
CA ILE A 41 -3.71 5.15 5.72
C ILE A 41 -4.13 6.49 6.34
N LYS A 42 -3.34 7.02 7.30
CA LYS A 42 -3.59 8.33 7.90
C LYS A 42 -3.38 9.47 6.89
N GLU A 43 -2.26 9.49 6.18
CA GLU A 43 -1.96 10.54 5.18
C GLU A 43 -2.94 10.51 4.00
N SER A 44 -3.36 9.31 3.59
CA SER A 44 -4.32 9.15 2.49
C SER A 44 -5.76 9.46 2.90
N ASP A 45 -6.03 9.75 4.17
CA ASP A 45 -7.37 9.85 4.76
C ASP A 45 -8.25 8.66 4.34
N ASN A 46 -7.87 7.44 4.74
CA ASN A 46 -8.56 6.22 4.33
C ASN A 46 -8.74 6.11 2.80
N PHE A 47 -7.71 6.50 2.04
CA PHE A 47 -7.69 6.53 0.58
C PHE A 47 -8.59 7.57 -0.10
N ASN A 48 -9.16 8.54 0.64
CA ASN A 48 -9.92 9.65 0.08
C ASN A 48 -9.01 10.67 -0.64
N LEU A 49 -7.86 11.00 -0.05
CA LEU A 49 -6.88 11.95 -0.61
C LEU A 49 -5.90 11.27 -1.56
N ILE A 50 -5.41 10.08 -1.20
CA ILE A 50 -4.48 9.30 -2.02
C ILE A 50 -5.14 7.97 -2.38
N PRO A 51 -5.67 7.82 -3.61
CA PRO A 51 -6.38 6.60 -3.97
C PRO A 51 -5.44 5.40 -4.04
N ILE A 52 -5.98 4.23 -3.68
CA ILE A 52 -5.32 2.91 -3.79
C ILE A 52 -4.65 2.66 -5.16
N THR A 53 -5.15 3.28 -6.23
CA THR A 53 -4.60 3.16 -7.58
C THR A 53 -3.20 3.76 -7.73
N ARG A 54 -2.80 4.66 -6.83
CA ARG A 54 -1.45 5.24 -6.79
C ARG A 54 -0.41 4.35 -6.11
N ILE A 55 -0.85 3.30 -5.42
CA ILE A 55 0.07 2.32 -4.82
C ILE A 55 0.79 1.58 -5.94
N ILE A 56 2.12 1.60 -5.86
CA ILE A 56 3.04 0.93 -6.77
C ILE A 56 3.44 -0.41 -6.20
N TYR A 57 3.72 -0.50 -4.90
CA TYR A 57 4.05 -1.77 -4.26
C TYR A 57 3.63 -1.79 -2.79
N ILE A 58 3.48 -3.00 -2.26
CA ILE A 58 3.35 -3.25 -0.83
C ILE A 58 4.38 -4.30 -0.47
N LYS A 59 5.16 -4.05 0.57
CA LYS A 59 6.14 -5.00 1.10
C LYS A 59 5.92 -5.26 2.58
N LYS A 60 6.29 -6.46 3.02
CA LYS A 60 6.33 -6.88 4.43
C LYS A 60 7.77 -7.27 4.74
N GLY A 61 8.49 -6.43 5.48
CA GLY A 61 9.94 -6.57 5.60
C GLY A 61 10.63 -6.53 4.22
N ASP A 62 11.35 -7.60 3.89
CA ASP A 62 12.06 -7.77 2.60
C ASP A 62 11.19 -8.41 1.50
N GLU A 63 9.99 -8.91 1.84
CA GLU A 63 9.10 -9.58 0.90
C GLU A 63 8.15 -8.59 0.21
N VAL A 64 8.13 -8.58 -1.12
CA VAL A 64 7.18 -7.77 -1.92
C VAL A 64 5.89 -8.56 -2.13
N LEU A 65 4.82 -8.17 -1.43
CA LEU A 65 3.50 -8.81 -1.50
C LEU A 65 2.67 -8.34 -2.69
N TYR A 66 2.94 -7.11 -3.17
CA TYR A 66 2.28 -6.56 -4.34
C TYR A 66 3.24 -5.67 -5.10
N TYR A 67 3.19 -5.75 -6.42
CA TYR A 67 3.82 -4.80 -7.32
C TYR A 67 2.90 -4.48 -8.50
N LYS A 68 2.72 -3.20 -8.78
CA LYS A 68 1.97 -2.70 -9.93
C LYS A 68 2.82 -2.89 -11.17
N SER A 69 2.61 -4.01 -11.86
CA SER A 69 3.23 -4.23 -13.17
C SER A 69 2.68 -3.20 -14.16
N LYS A 70 3.57 -2.36 -14.70
CA LYS A 70 3.29 -1.61 -15.93
C LYS A 70 3.29 -2.64 -17.07
N ARG A 71 2.10 -3.05 -17.52
CA ARG A 71 1.94 -3.50 -18.91
C ARG A 71 1.48 -2.31 -19.72
#